data_AF-A0A6M0RTX8-F1
#
_entry.id   AF-A0A6M0RTX8-F1
#
_cell.length_a   1.000
_cell.length_b   1.000
_cell.length_c   1.000
_cell.angle_alpha   90.00
_cell.angle_beta   90.00
_cell.angle_gamma   90.00
#
_symmetry.space_group_name_H-M   'P 1'
#
loop_
_entity.id
_entity.type
_entity.pdbx_description
1 polymer ?
#
loop_
_entity_poly.entity_id
_entity_poly.type
_entity_poly.pdbx_seq_one_letter_code
_entity_poly.pdbx_strand_id
1 'polypeptide(L)'
;MCCQLLSIDQARIMLSLTKEYRCDATPLSHREIVVLNLLIKVLLETWFKRLRQSHPSPTNSYLEGVGTADTEITPCKRGRVRLNGSWWSALSNSNMTIHPGQKVRVTSRQSHTLLVELSQDG
;
A
#
# COMPACT_ATOMS: atom_id res chain seq x y z
N MET A 1 20.11 -8.02 -0.53
CA MET A 1 19.66 -7.35 0.70
C MET A 1 19.75 -5.85 0.47
N CYS A 2 18.66 -5.19 0.11
CA CYS A 2 18.61 -3.74 -0.15
C CYS A 2 17.20 -3.25 0.16
N CYS A 3 16.93 -2.96 1.43
CA CYS A 3 15.75 -2.21 1.87
C CYS A 3 16.08 -1.55 3.21
N GLN A 4 16.92 -0.51 3.22
CA GLN A 4 17.13 0.28 4.45
C GLN A 4 17.72 1.68 4.25
N LEU A 5 17.46 2.35 3.11
CA LEU A 5 18.06 3.65 2.81
C LEU A 5 17.09 4.76 2.35
N LEU A 6 15.77 4.58 2.53
CA LEU A 6 14.79 5.62 2.15
C LEU A 6 14.11 6.34 3.33
N SER A 7 14.40 5.96 4.58
CA SER A 7 13.75 6.58 5.76
C SER A 7 14.59 7.68 6.45
N ILE A 8 15.91 7.70 6.23
CA ILE A 8 16.80 8.62 6.98
C ILE A 8 16.84 10.02 6.34
N ASP A 9 16.67 10.15 5.03
CA ASP A 9 16.82 11.43 4.33
C ASP A 9 15.68 12.42 4.64
N GLN A 10 14.44 11.92 4.74
CA GLN A 10 13.25 12.72 5.05
C GLN A 10 13.28 13.27 6.49
N ALA A 11 13.78 12.48 7.45
CA ALA A 11 13.92 12.91 8.83
C ALA A 11 14.98 14.01 8.98
N ARG A 12 16.04 13.96 8.16
CA ARG A 12 17.13 14.94 8.19
C ARG A 12 16.72 16.30 7.63
N ILE A 13 15.86 16.32 6.61
CA ILE A 13 15.30 17.56 6.04
C ILE A 13 14.35 18.23 7.04
N MET A 14 13.47 17.45 7.70
CA MET A 14 12.58 17.99 8.74
C MET A 14 13.32 18.51 9.98
N LEU A 15 14.42 17.88 10.38
CA LEU A 15 15.24 18.33 11.51
C LEU A 15 16.09 19.56 11.19
N SER A 16 16.45 19.76 9.92
CA SER A 16 17.22 20.94 9.47
C SER A 16 16.32 22.17 9.41
N LEU A 17 15.09 22.03 8.92
CA LEU A 17 14.09 23.11 8.90
C LEU A 17 13.66 23.58 10.30
N THR A 18 13.79 22.74 11.33
CA THR A 18 13.47 23.11 12.73
C THR A 18 14.61 23.81 13.46
N LYS A 19 15.85 23.81 12.93
CA LYS A 19 16.98 24.50 13.54
C LYS A 19 17.12 25.96 13.14
N GLU A 20 16.70 26.34 11.92
CA GLU A 20 16.80 27.73 11.46
C GLU A 20 15.71 28.66 12.02
N TYR A 21 14.61 28.12 12.57
CA TYR A 21 13.51 28.93 13.12
C TYR A 21 13.73 29.44 14.56
N ARG A 22 14.95 29.37 15.11
CA ARG A 22 15.25 29.81 16.49
C ARG A 22 15.66 31.27 16.65
N CYS A 23 15.77 32.04 15.57
CA CYS A 23 16.22 33.43 15.65
C CYS A 23 15.17 34.40 15.10
N ASP A 24 13.98 34.40 15.71
CA ASP A 24 13.11 35.58 15.87
C ASP A 24 11.78 35.12 16.48
N ALA A 25 11.82 34.78 17.77
CA ALA A 25 10.61 34.48 18.52
C ALA A 25 9.92 35.80 18.91
N THR A 26 9.29 36.49 17.95
CA THR A 26 8.20 37.39 18.30
C THR A 26 7.09 36.54 18.93
N PRO A 27 6.64 36.82 20.17
CA PRO A 27 5.60 36.04 20.80
C PRO A 27 4.28 36.31 20.07
N LEU A 28 3.91 35.38 19.17
CA LEU A 28 2.61 35.39 18.50
C LEU A 28 1.51 35.44 19.57
N SER A 29 0.64 36.43 19.45
CA SER A 29 -0.50 36.57 20.35
C SER A 29 -1.40 35.34 20.23
N HIS A 30 -2.10 34.97 21.31
CA HIS A 30 -3.04 33.84 21.33
C HIS A 30 -4.02 33.89 20.13
N ARG A 31 -4.43 35.09 19.72
CA ARG A 31 -5.31 35.30 18.56
C ARG A 31 -4.67 34.85 17.24
N GLU A 32 -3.38 35.11 17.05
CA GLU A 32 -2.66 34.74 15.83
C GLU A 32 -2.45 33.23 15.75
N ILE A 33 -2.18 32.57 16.89
CA ILE A 33 -2.08 31.10 16.97
C ILE A 33 -3.42 30.43 16.64
N VAL A 34 -4.53 30.98 17.13
CA VAL A 34 -5.87 30.45 16.82
C VAL A 34 -6.19 30.60 15.33
N VAL A 35 -5.89 31.77 14.74
CA VAL A 35 -6.08 32.01 13.31
C VAL A 35 -5.20 31.09 12.46
N LEU A 36 -3.93 30.90 12.84
CA LEU A 36 -3.01 30.01 12.13
C LEU A 36 -3.49 28.54 12.19
N ASN A 37 -3.94 28.08 13.37
CA ASN A 37 -4.51 26.74 13.52
C ASN A 37 -5.79 26.54 12.71
N LEU A 38 -6.63 27.57 12.61
CA LEU A 38 -7.86 27.51 11.80
C LEU A 38 -7.51 27.43 10.30
N LEU A 39 -6.56 28.24 9.84
CA LEU A 39 -6.07 28.23 8.45
C LEU A 39 -5.43 26.89 8.08
N ILE A 40 -4.60 26.32 8.96
CA ILE A 40 -3.99 25.00 8.75
C ILE A 40 -5.07 23.92 8.65
N LYS A 41 -6.11 23.96 9.50
CA LYS A 41 -7.24 23.01 9.39
C LYS A 41 -8.01 23.13 8.09
N VAL A 42 -8.31 24.36 7.64
CA VAL A 42 -9.03 24.59 6.37
C VAL A 42 -8.20 24.11 5.18
N LEU A 43 -6.89 24.38 5.19
CA LEU A 43 -5.95 23.95 4.16
C LEU A 43 -5.76 22.42 4.16
N LEU A 44 -5.67 21.80 5.34
CA LEU A 44 -5.59 20.34 5.48
C LEU A 44 -6.88 19.65 5.02
N GLU A 45 -8.06 20.19 5.33
CA GLU A 45 -9.35 19.65 4.86
C GLU A 45 -9.45 19.66 3.32
N THR A 46 -8.98 20.73 2.66
CA THR A 46 -8.97 20.81 1.19
C THR A 46 -7.89 19.92 0.56
N TRP A 47 -6.72 19.79 1.19
CA TRP A 47 -5.67 18.86 0.74
C TRP A 47 -6.03 17.39 0.97
N PHE A 48 -6.67 17.04 2.09
CA PHE A 48 -7.05 15.65 2.41
C PHE A 48 -8.14 15.11 1.49
N LYS A 49 -9.08 15.96 1.04
CA LYS A 49 -10.09 15.56 0.05
C LYS A 49 -9.46 15.24 -1.31
N ARG A 50 -8.37 15.93 -1.67
CA ARG A 50 -7.61 15.66 -2.92
C ARG A 50 -6.70 14.44 -2.80
N LEU A 51 -6.06 14.22 -1.65
CA LEU A 51 -5.21 13.05 -1.41
C LEU A 51 -6.00 11.74 -1.29
N ARG A 52 -7.23 11.75 -0.74
CA ARG A 52 -8.06 10.53 -0.66
C ARG A 52 -8.53 10.01 -2.02
N GLN A 53 -8.57 10.85 -3.05
CA GLN A 53 -9.01 10.46 -4.40
C GLN A 53 -7.86 10.07 -5.34
N SER A 54 -6.62 10.01 -4.86
CA SER A 54 -5.44 9.72 -5.69
C SER A 54 -5.11 8.22 -5.84
N HIS A 55 -6.02 7.31 -5.49
CA HIS A 55 -5.90 5.92 -5.90
C HIS A 55 -7.19 5.50 -6.63
N PRO A 56 -7.30 5.75 -7.95
CA PRO A 56 -8.06 4.80 -8.74
C PRO A 56 -7.47 3.43 -8.44
N SER A 57 -8.30 2.53 -7.88
CA SER A 57 -7.99 1.11 -7.82
C SER A 57 -7.52 0.71 -9.21
N PRO A 58 -6.25 0.28 -9.39
CA PRO A 58 -5.75 -0.03 -10.71
C PRO A 58 -6.66 -1.10 -11.28
N THR A 59 -7.31 -0.75 -12.38
CA THR A 59 -8.22 -1.57 -13.15
C THR A 59 -7.65 -2.98 -13.23
N ASN A 60 -8.42 -3.97 -12.76
CA ASN A 60 -8.11 -5.41 -12.65
C ASN A 60 -7.48 -6.07 -13.90
N SER A 61 -7.36 -5.35 -15.02
CA SER A 61 -6.78 -5.78 -16.30
C SER A 61 -5.34 -6.33 -16.25
N TYR A 62 -4.49 -5.93 -15.29
CA TYR A 62 -3.09 -6.39 -15.27
C TYR A 62 -2.89 -7.77 -14.61
N LEU A 63 -3.92 -8.29 -13.93
CA LEU A 63 -3.79 -9.51 -13.11
C LEU A 63 -4.66 -10.65 -13.59
N GLU A 64 -5.36 -10.48 -14.71
CA GLU A 64 -5.96 -11.61 -15.40
C GLU A 64 -4.85 -12.52 -15.91
N GLY A 65 -4.81 -13.74 -15.38
CA GLY A 65 -3.81 -14.71 -15.77
C GLY A 65 -3.91 -16.00 -14.97
N VAL A 66 -3.37 -17.06 -15.57
CA VAL A 66 -3.21 -18.36 -14.94
C VAL A 66 -1.79 -18.46 -14.39
N GLY A 67 -1.68 -18.70 -13.09
CA GLY A 67 -0.42 -18.96 -12.40
C GLY A 67 -0.31 -20.40 -11.94
N THR A 68 0.83 -20.75 -11.36
CA THR A 68 1.06 -22.07 -10.73
C THR A 68 1.35 -21.90 -9.25
N ALA A 69 0.67 -22.68 -8.41
CA ALA A 69 0.94 -22.70 -6.97
C ALA A 69 2.30 -23.35 -6.69
N ASP A 70 3.14 -22.70 -5.89
CA ASP A 70 4.43 -23.23 -5.41
C ASP A 70 4.30 -23.88 -4.05
N THR A 71 3.45 -23.29 -3.20
CA THR A 71 3.15 -23.82 -1.88
C THR A 71 1.65 -24.10 -1.77
N GLU A 72 1.27 -24.88 -0.77
CA GLU A 72 -0.13 -25.06 -0.42
C GLU A 72 -0.78 -23.71 -0.07
N ILE A 73 -1.97 -23.47 -0.61
CA ILE A 73 -2.78 -22.28 -0.40
C ILE A 73 -4.13 -22.73 0.13
N THR A 74 -4.55 -22.14 1.25
CA THR A 74 -5.89 -22.37 1.80
C THR A 74 -6.55 -21.02 2.08
N PRO A 75 -7.84 -20.98 2.44
CA PRO A 75 -8.50 -19.73 2.84
C PRO A 75 -7.82 -19.07 4.05
N CYS A 76 -7.22 -19.89 4.92
CA CYS A 76 -6.62 -19.46 6.18
C CYS A 76 -5.10 -19.31 6.10
N LYS A 77 -4.45 -19.90 5.08
CA LYS A 77 -3.00 -19.97 4.94
C LYS A 77 -2.58 -19.37 3.61
N ARG A 78 -1.78 -18.30 3.69
CA ARG A 78 -1.15 -17.70 2.52
C ARG A 78 -0.13 -18.66 1.94
N GLY A 79 -0.19 -18.82 0.63
CA GLY A 79 0.88 -19.49 -0.11
C GLY A 79 1.49 -18.57 -1.16
N ARG A 80 2.28 -19.17 -2.05
CA ARG A 80 2.95 -18.48 -3.16
C ARG A 80 2.49 -19.03 -4.49
N VAL A 81 2.34 -18.13 -5.45
CA VAL A 81 2.02 -18.45 -6.84
C VAL A 81 3.03 -17.80 -7.75
N ARG A 82 3.35 -18.48 -8.84
CA ARG A 82 4.13 -17.93 -9.95
C ARG A 82 3.17 -17.46 -11.04
N LEU A 83 3.15 -16.16 -11.28
CA LEU A 83 2.31 -15.52 -12.29
C LEU A 83 3.21 -14.66 -13.20
N ASN A 84 3.17 -14.91 -14.51
CA ASN A 84 3.99 -14.19 -15.49
C ASN A 84 5.49 -14.13 -15.11
N GLY A 85 6.02 -15.24 -14.59
CA GLY A 85 7.41 -15.35 -14.15
C GLY A 85 7.73 -14.69 -12.80
N SER A 86 6.81 -13.95 -12.19
CA SER A 86 6.98 -13.26 -10.92
C SER A 86 6.32 -14.00 -9.75
N TRP A 87 6.86 -13.82 -8.55
CA TRP A 87 6.34 -14.44 -7.34
C TRP A 87 5.34 -13.53 -6.62
N TRP A 88 4.18 -14.10 -6.27
CA TRP A 88 3.12 -13.39 -5.58
C TRP A 88 2.64 -14.18 -4.37
N SER A 89 2.33 -13.46 -3.28
CA SER A 89 1.55 -14.03 -2.18
C SER A 89 0.11 -14.23 -2.61
N ALA A 90 -0.47 -15.39 -2.29
CA ALA A 90 -1.83 -15.73 -2.69
C ALA A 90 -2.64 -16.34 -1.55
N LEU A 91 -3.95 -16.12 -1.60
CA LEU A 91 -4.96 -16.72 -0.74
C LEU A 91 -6.05 -17.36 -1.62
N SER A 92 -6.59 -18.48 -1.15
CA SER A 92 -7.72 -19.10 -1.82
C SER A 92 -8.96 -18.24 -1.58
N ASN A 93 -9.63 -17.84 -2.66
CA ASN A 93 -10.92 -17.14 -2.57
C ASN A 93 -12.08 -18.11 -2.28
N SER A 94 -11.92 -19.38 -2.68
CA SER A 94 -12.84 -20.46 -2.39
C SER A 94 -12.41 -21.21 -1.13
N ASN A 95 -13.34 -21.89 -0.45
CA ASN A 95 -13.06 -22.72 0.73
C ASN A 95 -12.29 -24.02 0.41
N MET A 96 -11.42 -23.97 -0.59
CA MET A 96 -10.73 -25.10 -1.17
C MET A 96 -9.23 -24.98 -0.90
N THR A 97 -8.58 -26.13 -0.74
CA THR A 97 -7.13 -26.22 -0.63
C THR A 97 -6.52 -26.39 -2.01
N ILE A 98 -5.59 -25.52 -2.35
CA ILE A 98 -4.81 -25.57 -3.57
C ILE A 98 -3.44 -26.13 -3.23
N HIS A 99 -3.09 -27.25 -3.84
CA HIS A 99 -1.82 -27.92 -3.64
C HIS A 99 -0.72 -27.34 -4.57
N PRO A 100 0.55 -27.47 -4.18
CA PRO A 100 1.68 -27.15 -5.04
C PRO A 100 1.56 -27.81 -6.43
N GLY A 101 1.95 -27.08 -7.47
CA GLY A 101 1.89 -27.51 -8.87
C GLY A 101 0.54 -27.28 -9.57
N GLN A 102 -0.53 -26.99 -8.83
CA GLN A 102 -1.83 -26.74 -9.43
C GLN A 102 -1.90 -25.38 -10.11
N LYS A 103 -2.64 -25.32 -11.22
CA LYS A 103 -2.92 -24.07 -11.93
C LYS A 103 -4.01 -23.30 -11.21
N VAL A 104 -3.79 -21.99 -11.06
CA VAL A 104 -4.71 -21.10 -10.38
C VAL A 104 -5.03 -19.90 -11.24
N ARG A 105 -6.28 -19.45 -11.22
CA ARG A 105 -6.72 -18.22 -11.87
C ARG A 105 -6.83 -17.14 -10.81
N VAL A 106 -6.28 -15.96 -11.10
CA VAL A 106 -6.45 -14.79 -10.23
C VAL A 106 -7.86 -14.23 -10.40
N THR A 107 -8.58 -14.06 -9.30
CA THR A 107 -9.94 -13.49 -9.30
C THR A 107 -9.96 -12.03 -8.85
N SER A 108 -9.05 -11.67 -7.94
CA SER A 108 -8.89 -10.28 -7.51
C SER A 108 -7.55 -10.08 -6.82
N ARG A 109 -7.25 -8.82 -6.48
CA ARG A 109 -6.07 -8.45 -5.70
C ARG A 109 -6.45 -7.63 -4.48
N GLN A 110 -5.94 -8.06 -3.34
CA GLN A 110 -6.01 -7.34 -2.08
C GLN A 110 -4.62 -6.81 -1.71
N SER A 111 -4.35 -5.55 -2.09
CA SER A 111 -3.09 -4.84 -1.84
C SER A 111 -1.86 -5.57 -2.39
N HIS A 112 -1.23 -6.46 -1.62
CA HIS A 112 -0.06 -7.26 -2.01
C HIS A 112 -0.34 -8.77 -2.07
N THR A 113 -1.58 -9.18 -1.86
CA THR A 113 -2.00 -10.58 -1.91
C THR A 113 -2.97 -10.79 -3.06
N LEU A 114 -2.75 -11.82 -3.87
CA LEU A 114 -3.67 -12.24 -4.91
C LEU A 114 -4.73 -13.16 -4.32
N LEU A 115 -6.00 -12.93 -4.64
CA LEU A 115 -7.05 -13.90 -4.44
C LEU A 115 -7.10 -14.79 -5.67
N VAL A 116 -7.03 -16.10 -5.44
CA VAL A 116 -6.93 -17.08 -6.51
C VAL A 116 -7.95 -18.20 -6.30
N GLU A 117 -8.36 -18.80 -7.40
CA GLU A 117 -9.19 -20.00 -7.45
C GLU A 117 -8.53 -21.04 -8.33
N LEU A 118 -8.94 -22.30 -8.22
CA LEU A 118 -8.48 -23.33 -9.16
C LEU A 118 -8.90 -22.97 -10.59
N SER A 119 -7.93 -23.04 -11.50
CA SER A 119 -8.21 -22.93 -12.93
C SER A 119 -8.86 -24.23 -13.38
N GLN A 120 -9.98 -24.15 -14.10
CA GLN A 120 -10.69 -25.32 -14.65
C GLN A 120 -9.98 -25.91 -15.88
N ASP A 121 -8.82 -25.37 -16.29
CA ASP A 121 -8.10 -25.71 -17.51
C ASP A 121 -6.92 -26.69 -17.29
N GLY A 122 -7.06 -27.70 -16.43
CA GLY A 122 -6.00 -28.68 -16.19
C GLY A 122 -6.40 -29.88 -15.36
#